data_AF-A0A6J7D5B1-F1
#
_entry.id   AF-A0A6J7D5B1-F1
#
_cell.length_a   1.000
_cell.length_b   1.000
_cell.length_c   1.000
_cell.angle_alpha   90.00
_cell.angle_beta   90.00
_cell.angle_gamma   90.00
#
_symmetry.space_group_name_H-M   'P 1'
#
loop_
_entity.id
_entity.type
_entity.pdbx_description
1 polymer ?
#
loop_
_entity_poly.entity_id
_entity_poly.type
_entity_poly.pdbx_seq_one_letter_code
_entity_poly.pdbx_strand_id
1 'polypeptide(L)'
;MSVGSDVFDVINNVGSNLYERGFGGDRGFLERDRGQFEQAVDVFAWCGGAVLLKKAYLDAVGVFDERLFLYYEDTDLSWRGRLQGWRYMYAPGAMVRHRHAQSSGVGSDTFRFYTERNRLLVLAKNAPLWLAVRSGLGEVRRTVIINVRHLILRPLTLRMPARPEAAMRRRVLKSYLSLVPAMLRDRWLMDRRCSRQSLMKWEVSK
;
A
#
# COMPACT_ATOMS: atom_id res chain seq x y z
N MET A 1 14.01 -5.26 35.59
CA MET A 1 14.65 -4.69 34.38
C MET A 1 13.93 -3.39 34.06
N SER A 2 14.54 -2.24 34.35
CA SER A 2 13.96 -0.94 33.99
C SER A 2 14.07 -0.76 32.48
N VAL A 3 12.93 -0.69 31.79
CA VAL A 3 12.89 -0.20 30.41
C VAL A 3 13.31 1.26 30.48
N GLY A 4 14.46 1.61 29.88
CA GLY A 4 14.98 2.98 29.89
C GLY A 4 13.95 3.97 29.34
N SER A 5 13.78 5.10 30.02
CA SER A 5 12.76 6.13 29.78
C SER A 5 13.17 7.19 28.76
N ASP A 6 14.19 6.94 27.93
CA ASP A 6 14.70 7.95 27.01
C ASP A 6 13.76 8.10 25.81
N VAL A 7 13.19 9.30 25.64
CA VAL A 7 12.39 9.67 24.47
C VAL A 7 13.33 9.95 23.31
N PHE A 8 13.10 9.32 22.16
CA PHE A 8 13.90 9.52 20.95
C PHE A 8 13.01 9.69 19.72
N ASP A 9 13.51 10.44 18.74
CA ASP A 9 12.86 10.59 17.44
C ASP A 9 13.01 9.30 16.63
N VAL A 10 11.92 8.94 15.95
CA VAL A 10 11.85 7.78 15.04
C VAL A 10 11.45 8.24 13.65
N ILE A 11 11.91 7.49 12.67
CA ILE A 11 11.63 7.75 11.28
C ILE A 11 10.24 7.24 10.94
N ASN A 12 9.42 8.13 10.39
CA ASN A 12 8.11 7.76 9.87
C ASN A 12 8.22 7.26 8.42
N ASN A 13 8.87 8.01 7.53
CA ASN A 13 9.01 7.65 6.12
C ASN A 13 10.18 8.44 5.50
N VAL A 14 11.07 7.76 4.78
CA VAL A 14 12.16 8.36 3.97
C VAL A 14 12.10 7.86 2.51
N GLY A 15 10.87 7.76 2.01
CA GLY A 15 10.49 7.07 0.79
C GLY A 15 9.61 5.85 1.05
N SER A 16 8.78 5.50 0.07
CA SER A 16 7.90 4.34 0.14
C SER A 16 8.39 3.23 -0.79
N ASN A 17 8.43 2.01 -0.26
CA ASN A 17 8.84 0.80 -0.96
C ASN A 17 7.63 0.03 -1.47
N LEU A 18 7.83 -0.66 -2.59
CA LEU A 18 6.98 -1.77 -3.00
C LEU A 18 7.64 -3.06 -2.53
N TYR A 19 6.95 -3.83 -1.71
CA TYR A 19 7.36 -5.17 -1.30
C TYR A 19 6.67 -6.22 -2.16
N GLU A 20 7.20 -7.44 -2.11
CA GLU A 20 6.62 -8.60 -2.78
C GLU A 20 5.10 -8.70 -2.58
N ARG A 21 4.39 -9.22 -3.59
CA ARG A 21 2.92 -9.32 -3.57
C ARG A 21 2.21 -7.96 -3.50
N GLY A 22 2.92 -6.88 -3.82
CA GLY A 22 2.35 -5.53 -3.92
C GLY A 22 2.09 -4.84 -2.58
N PHE A 23 2.72 -5.31 -1.51
CA PHE A 23 2.58 -4.62 -0.22
C PHE A 23 3.34 -3.29 -0.29
N GLY A 24 2.68 -2.19 0.06
CA GLY A 24 3.35 -0.90 0.25
C GLY A 24 3.91 -0.84 1.67
N GLY A 25 4.98 -0.10 1.86
CA GLY A 25 5.39 0.29 3.20
C GLY A 25 6.51 1.29 3.21
N ASP A 26 6.67 1.92 4.35
CA ASP A 26 7.57 3.05 4.51
C ASP A 26 9.01 2.55 4.74
N ARG A 27 9.96 3.14 4.02
CA ARG A 27 11.39 2.93 4.25
C ARG A 27 11.77 3.66 5.55
N GLY A 28 12.55 3.00 6.41
CA GLY A 28 12.96 3.54 7.71
C GLY A 28 11.89 3.50 8.80
N PHE A 29 10.72 2.90 8.56
CA PHE A 29 9.60 2.96 9.50
C PHE A 29 9.96 2.44 10.89
N LEU A 30 9.72 3.27 11.92
CA LEU A 30 10.02 3.01 13.34
C LEU A 30 11.51 2.81 13.66
N GLU A 31 12.40 3.03 12.71
CA GLU A 31 13.83 3.07 13.00
C GLU A 31 14.15 4.33 13.79
N ARG A 32 15.00 4.21 14.82
CA ARG A 32 15.54 5.37 15.51
C ARG A 32 16.38 6.19 14.52
N ASP A 33 16.17 7.50 14.51
CA ASP A 33 16.99 8.38 13.69
C ASP A 33 18.39 8.54 14.30
N ARG A 34 19.40 8.14 13.54
CA ARG A 34 20.83 8.24 13.87
C ARG A 34 21.62 8.92 12.73
N GLY A 35 20.93 9.58 11.79
CA GLY A 35 21.55 10.11 10.57
C GLY A 35 21.87 9.04 9.53
N GLN A 36 21.17 7.90 9.54
CA GLN A 36 21.39 6.83 8.56
C GLN A 36 20.73 7.09 7.19
N PHE A 37 19.96 8.17 7.06
CA PHE A 37 19.28 8.58 5.83
C PHE A 37 19.64 10.01 5.41
N GLU A 38 20.92 10.39 5.50
CA GLU A 38 21.42 11.71 5.05
C GLU A 38 21.67 11.81 3.54
N GLN A 39 21.53 10.70 2.81
CA GLN A 39 21.76 10.66 1.36
C GLN A 39 20.45 10.73 0.59
N ALA A 40 20.41 11.62 -0.40
CA ALA A 40 19.33 11.65 -1.37
C ALA A 40 19.38 10.40 -2.25
N VAL A 41 18.25 9.70 -2.35
CA VAL A 41 18.14 8.46 -3.13
C VAL A 41 16.83 8.43 -3.89
N ASP A 42 16.82 7.71 -5.01
CA ASP A 42 15.57 7.41 -5.70
C ASP A 42 14.72 6.43 -4.89
N VAL A 43 13.42 6.68 -4.85
CA VAL A 43 12.45 5.89 -4.07
C VAL A 43 11.28 5.47 -4.94
N PHE A 44 10.72 4.27 -4.69
CA PHE A 44 9.65 3.71 -5.54
C PHE A 44 8.41 4.61 -5.59
N ALA A 45 7.95 5.01 -4.42
CA ALA A 45 6.83 5.90 -4.24
C ALA A 45 7.17 6.98 -3.21
N TRP A 46 6.42 8.07 -3.26
CA TRP A 46 6.43 9.12 -2.26
C TRP A 46 5.25 8.94 -1.30
N CYS A 47 5.34 9.53 -0.11
CA CYS A 47 4.26 9.55 0.87
C CYS A 47 3.51 10.89 0.81
N GLY A 48 2.17 10.84 0.84
CA GLY A 48 1.33 12.04 0.83
C GLY A 48 1.51 12.96 2.05
N GLY A 49 2.16 12.50 3.12
CA GLY A 49 2.41 13.30 4.33
C GLY A 49 3.40 14.46 4.13
N ALA A 50 4.35 14.33 3.20
CA ALA A 50 5.28 15.39 2.84
C ALA A 50 5.86 15.12 1.44
N VAL A 51 5.33 15.81 0.42
CA VAL A 51 5.81 15.69 -0.96
C VAL A 51 5.68 17.02 -1.68
N LEU A 52 6.65 17.32 -2.56
CA LEU A 52 6.55 18.40 -3.53
C LEU A 52 6.48 17.81 -4.94
N LEU A 53 5.40 18.11 -5.65
CA LEU A 53 5.17 17.61 -7.01
C LEU A 53 5.18 18.77 -8.01
N LYS A 54 5.77 18.53 -9.19
CA LYS A 54 5.68 19.48 -10.30
C LYS A 54 4.23 19.53 -10.81
N LYS A 55 3.74 20.71 -11.20
CA LYS A 55 2.43 20.81 -11.89
C LYS A 55 2.38 19.91 -13.13
N ALA A 56 3.43 19.92 -13.95
CA ALA A 56 3.55 19.09 -15.15
C ALA A 56 3.46 17.58 -14.87
N TYR A 57 3.80 17.12 -13.65
CA TYR A 57 3.59 15.74 -13.25
C TYR A 57 2.09 15.43 -13.09
N LEU A 58 1.35 16.31 -12.42
CA LEU A 58 -0.09 16.15 -12.24
C LEU A 58 -0.86 16.32 -13.55
N ASP A 59 -0.44 17.23 -14.42
CA ASP A 59 -1.03 17.41 -15.75
C ASP A 59 -0.84 16.15 -16.62
N ALA A 60 0.30 15.46 -16.50
CA ALA A 60 0.61 14.26 -17.30
C ALA A 60 0.05 12.96 -16.71
N VAL A 61 0.13 12.79 -15.39
CA VAL A 61 -0.20 11.54 -14.70
C VAL A 61 -1.66 11.55 -14.22
N GLY A 62 -2.22 12.72 -13.96
CA GLY A 62 -3.52 12.93 -13.33
C GLY A 62 -3.42 13.06 -11.80
N VAL A 63 -4.59 13.04 -11.15
CA VAL A 63 -4.73 13.20 -9.69
C VAL A 63 -5.01 11.85 -9.00
N PHE A 64 -5.37 11.90 -7.72
CA PHE A 64 -5.75 10.71 -6.95
C PHE A 64 -7.00 10.03 -7.50
N ASP A 65 -7.06 8.73 -7.27
CA ASP A 65 -8.20 7.90 -7.63
C ASP A 65 -9.18 7.83 -6.45
N GLU A 66 -10.30 8.55 -6.56
CA GLU A 66 -11.29 8.68 -5.48
C GLU A 66 -11.88 7.33 -5.03
N ARG A 67 -11.84 6.30 -5.87
CA ARG A 67 -12.30 4.94 -5.50
C ARG A 67 -11.45 4.34 -4.37
N LEU A 68 -10.20 4.78 -4.22
CA LEU A 68 -9.31 4.33 -3.14
C LEU A 68 -9.70 4.95 -1.80
N PHE A 69 -10.16 6.21 -1.80
CA PHE A 69 -10.53 7.02 -0.63
C PHE A 69 -9.41 7.27 0.39
N LEU A 70 -8.81 6.21 0.95
CA LEU A 70 -7.75 6.27 1.95
C LEU A 70 -6.80 5.09 1.83
N TYR A 71 -5.50 5.32 2.02
CA TYR A 71 -4.37 4.41 1.82
C TYR A 71 -4.17 3.97 0.37
N TYR A 72 -2.89 3.84 -0.03
CA TYR A 72 -2.43 3.46 -1.36
C TYR A 72 -2.72 4.48 -2.47
N GLU A 73 -3.35 5.63 -2.20
CA GLU A 73 -3.56 6.69 -3.19
C GLU A 73 -2.25 7.30 -3.70
N ASP A 74 -1.31 7.52 -2.78
CA ASP A 74 0.04 7.98 -3.07
C ASP A 74 0.83 6.93 -3.86
N THR A 75 0.68 5.66 -3.48
CA THR A 75 1.30 4.52 -4.15
C THR A 75 0.74 4.32 -5.57
N ASP A 76 -0.58 4.43 -5.77
CA ASP A 76 -1.21 4.38 -7.09
C ASP A 76 -0.67 5.47 -8.01
N LEU A 77 -0.69 6.72 -7.53
CA LEU A 77 -0.27 7.87 -8.32
C LEU A 77 1.24 7.79 -8.61
N SER A 78 2.04 7.41 -7.62
CA SER A 78 3.47 7.14 -7.77
C SER A 78 3.72 6.08 -8.85
N TRP A 79 3.01 4.96 -8.80
CA TRP A 79 3.19 3.85 -9.74
C TRP A 79 2.80 4.25 -11.17
N ARG A 80 1.68 4.96 -11.34
CA ARG A 80 1.29 5.52 -12.65
C ARG A 80 2.36 6.45 -13.20
N GLY A 81 2.88 7.36 -12.38
CA GLY A 81 3.97 8.24 -12.81
C GLY A 81 5.22 7.48 -13.22
N ARG A 82 5.57 6.40 -12.49
CA ARG A 82 6.69 5.53 -12.89
C ARG A 82 6.45 4.81 -14.21
N LEU A 83 5.22 4.37 -14.46
CA LEU A 83 4.86 3.78 -15.76
C LEU A 83 4.99 4.78 -16.91
N GLN A 84 4.84 6.08 -16.63
CA GLN A 84 5.12 7.16 -17.58
C GLN A 84 6.57 7.66 -17.57
N GLY A 85 7.46 7.07 -16.75
CA GLY A 85 8.89 7.39 -16.71
C GLY A 85 9.30 8.47 -15.69
N TRP A 86 8.39 8.92 -14.82
CA TRP A 86 8.74 9.84 -13.73
C TRP A 86 9.56 9.14 -12.64
N ARG A 87 10.44 9.91 -12.01
CA ARG A 87 11.30 9.49 -10.89
C ARG A 87 11.00 10.34 -9.67
N TYR A 88 11.22 9.76 -8.50
CA TYR A 88 11.00 10.41 -7.21
C TYR A 88 12.27 10.27 -6.39
N MET A 89 12.64 11.36 -5.74
CA MET A 89 13.85 11.45 -4.93
C MET A 89 13.46 11.79 -3.51
N TYR A 90 13.99 11.04 -2.56
CA TYR A 90 13.96 11.40 -1.15
C TYR A 90 14.96 12.55 -0.91
N ALA A 91 14.50 13.60 -0.23
CA ALA A 91 15.27 14.81 0.05
C ALA A 91 15.56 14.91 1.56
N PRO A 92 16.75 14.49 2.02
CA PRO A 92 17.07 14.42 3.47
C PRO A 92 17.04 15.78 4.17
N GLY A 93 17.37 16.86 3.46
CA GLY A 93 17.30 18.22 4.01
C GLY A 93 15.88 18.78 4.20
N ALA A 94 14.84 18.07 3.76
CA ALA A 94 13.44 18.51 3.88
C ALA A 94 12.70 17.66 4.92
N MET A 95 12.75 18.07 6.18
CA MET A 95 12.19 17.32 7.31
C MET A 95 10.86 17.90 7.80
N VAL A 96 9.87 17.02 8.03
CA VAL A 96 8.55 17.37 8.60
C VAL A 96 8.25 16.45 9.78
N ARG A 97 7.75 17.01 10.89
CA ARG A 97 7.27 16.22 12.03
C ARG A 97 5.85 15.73 11.77
N HIS A 98 5.66 14.41 11.81
CA HIS A 98 4.37 13.76 11.53
C HIS A 98 3.81 13.10 12.79
N ARG A 99 2.56 13.42 13.16
CA ARG A 99 1.81 12.73 14.22
C ARG A 99 1.15 11.48 13.63
N HIS A 100 1.91 10.38 13.60
CA HIS A 100 1.51 9.14 12.93
C HIS A 100 0.16 8.58 13.43
N ALA A 101 -0.67 8.10 12.49
CA ALA A 101 -1.94 7.40 12.71
C ALA A 101 -3.00 8.13 13.56
N GLN A 102 -2.87 9.45 13.75
CA GLN A 102 -3.77 10.24 14.60
C GLN A 102 -5.25 10.14 14.18
N SER A 103 -5.54 10.11 12.87
CA SER A 103 -6.93 10.16 12.36
C SER A 103 -7.65 8.82 12.27
N SER A 104 -6.91 7.71 12.14
CA SER A 104 -7.49 6.40 11.81
C SER A 104 -7.25 5.32 12.87
N GLY A 105 -6.30 5.53 13.78
CA GLY A 105 -5.86 4.53 14.75
C GLY A 105 -5.08 3.39 14.10
N VAL A 106 -3.96 3.01 14.72
CA VAL A 106 -3.12 1.92 14.22
C VAL A 106 -3.90 0.61 14.23
N GLY A 107 -4.04 -0.02 13.05
CA GLY A 107 -4.68 -1.33 12.92
C GLY A 107 -6.20 -1.36 13.09
N SER A 108 -6.87 -0.22 12.94
CA SER A 108 -8.34 -0.16 12.95
C SER A 108 -8.97 -1.00 11.83
N ASP A 109 -10.24 -1.36 11.97
CA ASP A 109 -10.96 -2.11 10.92
C ASP A 109 -11.04 -1.31 9.61
N THR A 110 -11.09 0.02 9.69
CA THR A 110 -11.00 0.93 8.55
C THR A 110 -9.64 0.79 7.87
N PHE A 111 -8.54 0.91 8.61
CA PHE A 111 -7.19 0.71 8.09
C PHE A 111 -7.06 -0.63 7.36
N ARG A 112 -7.43 -1.72 8.03
CA ARG A 112 -7.32 -3.08 7.47
C ARG A 112 -8.16 -3.26 6.21
N PHE A 113 -9.39 -2.74 6.20
CA PHE A 113 -10.27 -2.85 5.04
C PHE A 113 -9.68 -2.13 3.82
N TYR A 114 -9.30 -0.86 3.98
CA TYR A 114 -8.82 -0.05 2.86
C TYR A 114 -7.43 -0.47 2.38
N THR A 115 -6.49 -0.76 3.28
CA THR A 115 -5.14 -1.26 2.90
C THR A 115 -5.25 -2.55 2.08
N GLU A 116 -6.06 -3.53 2.50
CA GLU A 116 -6.19 -4.81 1.79
C GLU A 116 -6.92 -4.66 0.45
N ARG A 117 -8.05 -3.93 0.45
CA ARG A 117 -8.82 -3.69 -0.77
C ARG A 117 -7.99 -2.90 -1.78
N ASN A 118 -7.40 -1.79 -1.37
CA ASN A 118 -6.71 -0.88 -2.27
C ASN A 118 -5.42 -1.49 -2.79
N ARG A 119 -4.70 -2.30 -1.99
CA ARG A 119 -3.59 -3.10 -2.48
C ARG A 119 -3.99 -3.91 -3.71
N LEU A 120 -5.10 -4.65 -3.64
CA LEU A 120 -5.57 -5.47 -4.76
C LEU A 120 -6.00 -4.64 -5.97
N LEU A 121 -6.66 -3.50 -5.75
CA LEU A 121 -7.08 -2.58 -6.81
C LEU A 121 -5.88 -1.95 -7.54
N VAL A 122 -4.90 -1.45 -6.78
CA VAL A 122 -3.65 -0.88 -7.31
C VAL A 122 -2.86 -1.92 -8.10
N LEU A 123 -2.82 -3.19 -7.63
CA LEU A 123 -2.21 -4.28 -8.39
C LEU A 123 -2.95 -4.55 -9.70
N ALA A 124 -4.29 -4.62 -9.68
CA ALA A 124 -5.09 -4.79 -10.90
C ALA A 124 -4.84 -3.68 -11.93
N LYS A 125 -4.73 -2.43 -11.47
CA LYS A 125 -4.52 -1.25 -12.30
C LYS A 125 -3.08 -1.15 -12.84
N ASN A 126 -2.07 -1.31 -11.99
CA ASN A 126 -0.70 -0.91 -12.30
C ASN A 126 0.28 -2.07 -12.51
N ALA A 127 0.13 -3.19 -11.81
CA ALA A 127 1.12 -4.26 -11.78
C ALA A 127 1.05 -5.22 -12.99
N PRO A 128 2.07 -6.05 -13.25
CA PRO A 128 1.97 -7.12 -14.25
C PRO A 128 0.72 -8.00 -14.05
N LEU A 129 0.14 -8.50 -15.14
CA LEU A 129 -1.11 -9.28 -15.09
C LEU A 129 -0.97 -10.52 -14.20
N TRP A 130 0.15 -11.22 -14.28
CA TRP A 130 0.39 -12.41 -13.45
C TRP A 130 0.33 -12.09 -11.95
N LEU A 131 0.86 -10.94 -11.53
CA LEU A 131 0.89 -10.53 -10.13
C LEU A 131 -0.50 -10.10 -9.64
N ALA A 132 -1.23 -9.38 -10.48
CA ALA A 132 -2.62 -9.01 -10.23
C ALA A 132 -3.51 -10.25 -10.08
N VAL A 133 -3.42 -11.20 -11.02
CA VAL A 133 -4.20 -12.45 -11.01
C VAL A 133 -3.83 -13.30 -9.79
N ARG A 134 -2.53 -13.52 -9.54
CA ARG A 134 -2.06 -14.28 -8.38
C ARG A 134 -2.56 -13.68 -7.05
N SER A 135 -2.55 -12.35 -6.94
CA SER A 135 -3.00 -11.65 -5.74
C SER A 135 -4.52 -11.72 -5.56
N GLY A 136 -5.28 -11.55 -6.65
CA GLY A 136 -6.73 -11.69 -6.64
C GLY A 136 -7.18 -13.11 -6.27
N LEU A 137 -6.61 -14.13 -6.92
CA LEU A 137 -6.88 -15.53 -6.58
C LEU A 137 -6.44 -15.87 -5.15
N GLY A 138 -5.32 -15.31 -4.70
CA GLY A 138 -4.85 -15.43 -3.32
C GLY A 138 -5.86 -14.91 -2.30
N GLU A 139 -6.49 -13.77 -2.57
CA GLU A 139 -7.53 -13.20 -1.69
C GLU A 139 -8.83 -14.02 -1.71
N VAL A 140 -9.23 -14.52 -2.88
CA VAL A 140 -10.38 -15.44 -2.99
C VAL A 140 -10.12 -16.69 -2.14
N ARG A 141 -8.98 -17.34 -2.35
CA ARG A 141 -8.57 -18.53 -1.57
C ARG A 141 -8.55 -18.24 -0.08
N ARG A 142 -7.93 -17.13 0.34
CA ARG A 142 -7.85 -16.72 1.75
C ARG A 142 -9.25 -16.50 2.34
N THR A 143 -10.12 -15.83 1.60
CA THR A 143 -11.50 -15.58 2.00
C THR A 143 -12.25 -16.90 2.19
N VAL A 144 -12.16 -17.83 1.24
CA VAL A 144 -12.80 -19.16 1.33
C VAL A 144 -12.30 -19.92 2.56
N ILE A 145 -10.97 -20.04 2.75
CA ILE A 145 -10.39 -20.77 3.89
C ILE A 145 -10.85 -20.18 5.23
N ILE A 146 -10.80 -18.86 5.38
CA ILE A 146 -11.22 -18.19 6.63
C ILE A 146 -12.72 -18.38 6.87
N ASN A 147 -13.55 -18.29 5.83
CA ASN A 147 -14.99 -18.50 5.95
C ASN A 147 -15.33 -19.96 6.28
N VAL A 148 -14.68 -20.93 5.64
CA VAL A 148 -14.84 -22.37 5.95
C VAL A 148 -14.42 -22.65 7.39
N ARG A 149 -13.26 -22.16 7.83
CA ARG A 149 -12.83 -22.27 9.23
C ARG A 149 -13.85 -21.64 10.19
N HIS A 150 -14.40 -20.49 9.83
CA HIS A 150 -15.36 -19.77 10.65
C HIS A 150 -16.76 -20.41 10.69
N LEU A 151 -17.20 -21.07 9.63
CA LEU A 151 -18.55 -21.65 9.53
C LEU A 151 -18.58 -23.13 9.92
N ILE A 152 -17.53 -23.88 9.60
CA ILE A 152 -17.47 -25.35 9.77
C ILE A 152 -16.63 -25.75 10.98
N LEU A 153 -15.40 -25.23 11.11
CA LEU A 153 -14.50 -25.63 12.19
C LEU A 153 -14.77 -24.90 13.52
N ARG A 154 -15.34 -23.69 13.46
CA ARG A 154 -15.73 -22.90 14.64
C ARG A 154 -16.75 -23.61 15.55
N PRO A 155 -17.90 -24.12 15.06
CA PRO A 155 -18.83 -24.84 15.93
C PRO A 155 -18.20 -26.12 16.52
N LEU A 156 -17.23 -26.72 15.82
CA LEU A 156 -16.54 -27.92 16.26
C LEU A 156 -15.45 -27.69 17.32
N THR A 157 -14.91 -26.47 17.44
CA THR A 157 -13.73 -26.21 18.28
C THR A 157 -14.00 -25.38 19.54
N LEU A 158 -15.21 -24.81 19.71
CA LEU A 158 -15.64 -23.98 20.86
C LEU A 158 -14.68 -22.85 21.27
N ARG A 159 -13.66 -22.54 20.46
CA ARG A 159 -12.68 -21.47 20.72
C ARG A 159 -13.27 -20.13 20.30
N MET A 160 -13.24 -19.15 21.20
CA MET A 160 -13.56 -17.76 20.83
C MET A 160 -12.51 -17.20 19.85
N PRO A 161 -12.90 -16.52 18.76
CA PRO A 161 -11.97 -15.70 18.01
C PRO A 161 -11.98 -14.25 18.50
N ALA A 162 -10.79 -13.65 18.50
CA ALA A 162 -10.53 -12.30 18.97
C ALA A 162 -10.93 -11.15 18.02
N ARG A 163 -11.70 -11.36 16.94
CA ARG A 163 -12.29 -10.31 16.02
C ARG A 163 -13.06 -10.94 14.84
N PRO A 164 -14.01 -10.24 14.18
CA PRO A 164 -14.83 -10.74 13.07
C PRO A 164 -14.11 -10.76 11.70
N GLU A 165 -12.97 -11.46 11.60
CA GLU A 165 -12.11 -11.47 10.41
C GLU A 165 -12.82 -11.96 9.13
N ALA A 166 -13.70 -12.96 9.22
CA ALA A 166 -14.43 -13.48 8.07
C ALA A 166 -15.36 -12.43 7.43
N ALA A 167 -16.02 -11.60 8.25
CA ALA A 167 -16.89 -10.53 7.76
C ALA A 167 -16.09 -9.44 7.04
N MET A 168 -14.94 -9.04 7.60
CA MET A 168 -14.03 -8.09 6.97
C MET A 168 -13.55 -8.61 5.60
N ARG A 169 -13.13 -9.87 5.50
CA ARG A 169 -12.67 -10.47 4.24
C ARG A 169 -13.76 -10.51 3.17
N ARG A 170 -14.99 -10.89 3.54
CA ARG A 170 -16.15 -10.83 2.61
C ARG A 170 -16.39 -9.40 2.11
N ARG A 171 -16.29 -8.39 2.98
CA ARG A 171 -16.41 -6.98 2.59
C ARG A 171 -15.31 -6.55 1.61
N VAL A 172 -14.06 -6.90 1.89
CA VAL A 172 -12.92 -6.63 1.00
C VAL A 172 -13.14 -7.26 -0.37
N LEU A 173 -13.46 -8.56 -0.41
CA LEU A 173 -13.66 -9.28 -1.67
C LEU A 173 -14.83 -8.70 -2.48
N LYS A 174 -15.98 -8.43 -1.84
CA LYS A 174 -17.14 -7.82 -2.51
C LYS A 174 -16.78 -6.46 -3.12
N SER A 175 -16.11 -5.60 -2.35
CA SER A 175 -15.73 -4.25 -2.82
C SER A 175 -14.64 -4.30 -3.90
N TYR A 176 -13.69 -5.22 -3.78
CA TYR A 176 -12.68 -5.47 -4.81
C TYR A 176 -13.35 -5.88 -6.13
N LEU A 177 -14.19 -6.91 -6.11
CA LEU A 177 -14.88 -7.40 -7.31
C LEU A 177 -15.75 -6.33 -7.97
N SER A 178 -16.41 -5.46 -7.21
CA SER A 178 -17.20 -4.36 -7.78
C SER A 178 -16.36 -3.29 -8.48
N LEU A 179 -15.11 -3.07 -8.06
CA LEU A 179 -14.26 -1.98 -8.55
C LEU A 179 -13.21 -2.44 -9.57
N VAL A 180 -12.87 -3.73 -9.60
CA VAL A 180 -11.91 -4.32 -10.54
C VAL A 180 -12.21 -4.01 -12.01
N PRO A 181 -13.46 -4.09 -12.51
CA PRO A 181 -13.73 -3.78 -13.91
C PRO A 181 -13.28 -2.36 -14.29
N ALA A 182 -13.51 -1.40 -13.40
CA ALA A 182 -13.07 -0.02 -13.59
C ALA A 182 -11.54 0.12 -13.51
N MET A 183 -10.89 -0.59 -12.58
CA MET A 183 -9.41 -0.64 -12.51
C MET A 183 -8.79 -1.21 -13.79
N LEU A 184 -9.41 -2.25 -14.36
CA LEU A 184 -8.96 -2.87 -15.59
C LEU A 184 -9.20 -1.95 -16.79
N ARG A 185 -10.33 -1.24 -16.86
CA ARG A 185 -10.54 -0.21 -17.87
C ARG A 185 -9.42 0.83 -17.85
N ASP A 186 -9.10 1.35 -16.68
CA ASP A 186 -8.05 2.37 -16.55
C ASP A 186 -6.66 1.80 -16.84
N ARG A 187 -6.42 0.53 -16.52
CA ARG A 187 -5.20 -0.20 -16.91
C ARG A 187 -4.99 -0.18 -18.43
N TRP A 188 -6.07 -0.31 -19.20
CA TRP A 188 -6.05 -0.33 -20.67
C TRP A 188 -5.87 1.07 -21.26
N LEU A 189 -6.53 2.07 -20.68
CA LEU A 189 -6.49 3.46 -21.14
C LEU A 189 -5.20 4.21 -20.75
N MET A 190 -4.41 3.65 -19.83
CA MET A 190 -3.23 4.30 -19.30
C MET A 190 -2.08 4.33 -20.30
N ASP A 191 -1.61 5.53 -20.60
CA ASP A 191 -0.35 5.77 -21.30
C ASP A 191 0.84 5.29 -20.47
N ARG A 192 1.78 4.61 -21.14
CA ARG A 192 2.96 4.03 -20.51
C ARG A 192 4.18 4.16 -21.40
N ARG A 193 5.27 4.63 -20.81
CA ARG A 193 6.62 4.64 -21.41
C ARG A 193 7.48 3.47 -20.92
N CYS A 194 7.14 2.90 -19.76
CA CYS A 194 7.84 1.78 -19.16
C CYS A 194 6.94 0.53 -19.11
N SER A 195 7.56 -0.65 -19.20
CA SER A 195 6.84 -1.90 -19.02
C SER A 195 6.49 -2.10 -17.54
N ARG A 196 5.36 -2.76 -17.27
CA ARG A 196 4.96 -3.10 -15.88
C ARG A 196 5.95 -4.04 -15.22
N GLN A 197 6.60 -4.88 -16.01
CA GLN A 197 7.59 -5.84 -15.54
C GLN A 197 8.92 -5.17 -15.18
N SER A 198 9.34 -4.13 -15.90
CA SER A 198 10.58 -3.41 -15.56
C SER A 198 10.49 -2.69 -14.21
N LEU A 199 9.27 -2.36 -13.75
CA LEU A 199 9.06 -1.77 -12.43
C LEU A 199 9.18 -2.79 -11.29
N MET A 200 9.18 -4.10 -11.57
CA MET A 200 9.32 -5.13 -10.52
C MET A 200 10.73 -5.17 -9.95
N LYS A 201 11.72 -4.58 -10.63
CA LYS A 201 13.09 -4.41 -10.09
C LYS A 201 13.16 -3.55 -8.83
N TRP A 202 12.09 -2.84 -8.52
CA TRP A 202 11.94 -2.04 -7.30
C TRP A 202 11.27 -2.80 -6.17
N GLU A 203 10.82 -4.03 -6.41
CA GLU A 203 10.31 -4.87 -5.32
C GLU A 203 11.45 -5.16 -4.34
N VAL A 204 11.19 -4.88 -3.07
CA VAL A 204 12.07 -5.23 -1.96
C VAL A 204 11.62 -6.59 -1.42
N SER A 205 12.51 -7.58 -1.49
CA SER A 205 12.34 -8.85 -0.79
C SER A 205 12.68 -8.68 0.68
N LYS A 206 11.81 -9.18 1.57
CA LYS A 206 12.05 -9.25 3.02
C LYS A 206 12.29 -10.69 3.43
#